data_AF-A0A8W8NKU3-F1
#
_entry.id   AF-A0A8W8NKU3-F1
#
_cell.length_a   1.000
_cell.length_b   1.000
_cell.length_c   1.000
_cell.angle_alpha   90.00
_cell.angle_beta   90.00
_cell.angle_gamma   90.00
#
_symmetry.space_group_name_H-M   'P 1'
#
loop_
_entity.id
_entity.type
_entity.pdbx_description
1 polymer ?
#
loop_
_entity_poly.entity_id
_entity_poly.type
_entity_poly.pdbx_seq_one_letter_code
_entity_poly.pdbx_strand_id
1 'polypeptide(L)'
;ILWTFSIYLESVAILPQLFMVSKTGEAETITSHYLFALGSYRGLYLLNWIYRYYFEGFFDLIAVVAGVVQTILYCDFFYLYITKVLKGKKISLPA
;
A
#
# COMPACT_ATOMS: atom_id res chain seq x y z
N ILE A 1 18.60 12.32 -9.44
CA ILE A 1 17.31 12.83 -9.98
C ILE A 1 16.38 11.68 -10.36
N LEU A 2 16.74 10.83 -11.33
CA LEU A 2 15.87 9.71 -11.77
C LEU A 2 15.51 8.72 -10.64
N TRP A 3 16.47 8.37 -9.79
CA TRP A 3 16.23 7.49 -8.63
C TRP A 3 15.25 8.11 -7.62
N THR A 4 15.43 9.38 -7.27
CA THR A 4 14.50 10.11 -6.39
C THR A 4 13.10 10.20 -6.99
N PHE A 5 13.02 10.46 -8.31
CA PHE A 5 11.76 10.50 -9.04
C PHE A 5 11.04 9.14 -9.00
N SER A 6 11.76 8.02 -9.21
CA SER A 6 11.13 6.70 -9.18
C SER A 6 10.54 6.36 -7.81
N ILE A 7 11.20 6.78 -6.72
CA ILE A 7 10.70 6.57 -5.36
C ILE A 7 9.41 7.36 -5.10
N TYR A 8 9.36 8.63 -5.50
CA TYR A 8 8.13 9.42 -5.37
C TYR A 8 7.01 8.91 -6.26
N LEU A 9 7.29 8.57 -7.52
CA LEU A 9 6.31 8.02 -8.44
C LEU A 9 5.70 6.72 -7.90
N GLU A 10 6.54 5.83 -7.38
CA GLU A 10 6.14 4.55 -6.81
C GLU A 10 5.18 4.73 -5.61
N SER A 11 5.39 5.76 -4.79
CA SER A 11 4.52 6.02 -3.64
C SER A 11 3.07 6.33 -4.03
N VAL A 12 2.84 6.88 -5.22
CA VAL A 12 1.51 7.31 -5.72
C VAL A 12 0.99 6.48 -6.89
N ALA A 13 1.81 5.62 -7.49
CA ALA A 13 1.47 4.84 -8.69
C ALA A 13 0.24 3.94 -8.52
N ILE A 14 -0.11 3.58 -7.28
CA ILE A 14 -1.26 2.71 -6.98
C ILE A 14 -2.61 3.45 -6.96
N LEU A 15 -2.61 4.79 -6.89
CA LEU A 15 -3.83 5.60 -6.76
C LEU A 15 -4.87 5.34 -7.86
N PRO A 16 -4.52 5.24 -9.16
CA PRO A 16 -5.51 4.99 -10.21
C PRO A 16 -6.20 3.63 -10.05
N GLN A 17 -5.46 2.60 -9.65
CA GLN A 17 -6.00 1.26 -9.40
C GLN A 17 -6.96 1.27 -8.21
N LEU A 18 -6.59 1.94 -7.13
CA LEU A 18 -7.45 2.10 -5.95
C LEU A 18 -8.72 2.89 -6.27
N PHE A 19 -8.61 3.94 -7.07
CA PHE A 19 -9.75 4.74 -7.52
C PHE A 19 -10.71 3.95 -8.42
N MET A 20 -10.17 3.12 -9.31
CA MET A 20 -10.99 2.23 -10.14
C MET A 20 -11.78 1.24 -9.26
N VAL A 21 -11.09 0.58 -8.31
CA VAL A 21 -11.72 -0.39 -7.40
C VAL A 21 -12.77 0.27 -6.49
N SER A 22 -12.55 1.51 -6.06
CA SER A 22 -13.56 2.23 -5.27
C SER A 22 -14.79 2.64 -6.08
N LYS A 23 -14.62 2.94 -7.38
CA LYS A 23 -15.71 3.32 -8.29
C LYS A 23 -16.52 2.13 -8.79
N THR A 24 -15.89 0.99 -9.08
CA THR A 24 -16.62 -0.20 -9.55
C THR A 24 -17.41 -0.86 -8.44
N GLY A 25 -17.10 -0.59 -7.17
CA GLY A 25 -17.78 -1.18 -6.01
C GLY A 25 -17.48 -2.67 -5.82
N GLU A 26 -16.98 -3.36 -6.85
CA GLU A 26 -16.53 -4.73 -6.83
C GLU A 26 -15.00 -4.75 -6.98
N ALA A 27 -14.31 -5.16 -5.92
CA ALA A 27 -12.96 -5.69 -6.05
C ALA A 27 -13.11 -7.20 -6.26
N GLU A 28 -12.68 -7.73 -7.40
CA GLU A 28 -12.56 -9.18 -7.56
C GLU A 28 -11.70 -9.73 -6.41
N THR A 29 -12.09 -10.88 -5.85
CA THR A 29 -11.38 -11.52 -4.73
C THR A 29 -9.90 -11.72 -5.07
N ILE A 30 -9.58 -12.06 -6.33
CA ILE A 30 -8.21 -12.23 -6.83
C ILE A 30 -7.43 -10.91 -6.76
N THR A 31 -7.99 -9.81 -7.30
CA THR A 31 -7.38 -8.47 -7.27
C THR A 31 -7.15 -8.00 -5.84
N SER A 32 -8.06 -8.37 -4.93
CA SER A 32 -7.98 -8.02 -3.52
C SER A 32 -6.80 -8.70 -2.80
N HIS A 33 -6.62 -10.00 -3.02
CA HIS A 33 -5.46 -10.74 -2.50
C HIS A 33 -4.15 -10.24 -3.09
N TYR A 34 -4.13 -9.92 -4.39
CA TYR A 34 -2.96 -9.34 -5.04
C TYR A 34 -2.55 -8.03 -4.39
N LEU A 35 -3.49 -7.09 -4.23
CA LEU A 35 -3.23 -5.80 -3.58
C LEU A 35 -2.83 -5.97 -2.11
N PHE A 36 -3.36 -6.97 -1.42
CA PHE A 36 -2.97 -7.29 -0.04
C PHE A 36 -1.50 -7.74 0.05
N ALA A 37 -1.08 -8.67 -0.81
CA ALA A 37 0.31 -9.11 -0.88
C ALA A 37 1.24 -7.95 -1.28
N LEU A 38 0.79 -7.09 -2.21
CA LEU A 38 1.48 -5.90 -2.67
C LEU A 38 1.66 -4.86 -1.55
N GLY A 39 0.63 -4.59 -0.74
CA GLY A 39 0.80 -3.72 0.42
C GLY A 39 1.67 -4.35 1.51
N SER A 40 1.58 -5.68 1.70
CA SER A 40 2.31 -6.39 2.75
C SER A 40 3.81 -6.38 2.52
N TYR A 41 4.28 -6.57 1.27
CA TYR A 41 5.73 -6.47 1.01
C TYR A 41 6.27 -5.07 1.32
N ARG A 42 5.47 -4.01 1.10
CA ARG A 42 5.87 -2.64 1.46
C ARG A 42 5.96 -2.45 2.96
N GLY A 43 5.01 -2.99 3.72
CA GLY A 43 5.09 -3.01 5.18
C GLY A 43 6.36 -3.71 5.69
N LEU A 44 6.76 -4.82 5.05
CA LEU A 44 8.01 -5.51 5.37
C LEU A 44 9.26 -4.67 5.04
N TYR A 45 9.23 -3.85 3.99
CA TYR A 45 10.31 -2.92 3.68
C TYR A 45 10.47 -1.83 4.74
N LEU A 46 9.38 -1.31 5.29
CA LEU A 46 9.42 -0.39 6.44
C LEU A 46 10.11 -1.04 7.64
N LEU A 47 9.77 -2.29 7.96
CA LEU A 47 10.44 -3.05 9.02
C LEU A 47 11.93 -3.26 8.72
N ASN A 48 12.28 -3.51 7.45
CA ASN A 48 13.67 -3.62 7.04
C ASN A 48 14.43 -2.30 7.25
N TRP A 49 13.84 -1.14 6.92
CA TRP A 49 14.49 0.15 7.17
C TRP A 49 14.69 0.43 8.65
N ILE A 50 13.72 0.05 9.50
CA ILE A 50 13.89 0.12 10.95
C ILE A 50 15.07 -0.74 11.39
N TYR A 51 15.16 -1.99 10.91
CA TYR A 51 16.28 -2.88 11.21
C TYR A 51 17.63 -2.26 10.79
N ARG A 52 17.73 -1.77 9.55
CA ARG A 52 18.96 -1.16 9.03
C ARG A 52 19.34 0.11 9.77
N TYR A 53 18.38 0.89 10.22
CA TYR A 53 18.63 2.06 11.06
C TYR A 53 19.30 1.67 12.39
N TYR A 54 18.76 0.66 13.07
CA TYR A 54 19.27 0.22 14.38
C TYR A 54 20.61 -0.53 14.28
N PHE A 55 20.80 -1.41 13.30
CA PHE A 55 21.96 -2.30 13.22
C PHE A 55 23.08 -1.79 12.29
N GLU A 56 22.76 -1.06 11.23
CA GLU A 56 23.74 -0.59 10.23
C GLU A 56 23.97 0.92 10.30
N GLY A 57 23.15 1.67 11.06
CA GLY A 57 23.18 3.14 11.09
C GLY A 57 22.80 3.80 9.77
N PHE A 58 22.23 3.04 8.83
CA PHE A 58 21.86 3.52 7.50
C PHE A 58 20.45 4.09 7.51
N PHE A 59 20.31 5.36 7.12
CA PHE A 59 19.01 6.05 7.05
C PHE A 59 18.90 6.87 5.76
N ASP A 60 17.92 6.52 4.93
CA ASP A 60 17.56 7.28 3.75
C ASP A 60 16.19 7.94 3.96
N LEU A 61 16.20 9.24 4.25
CA LEU A 61 14.99 10.00 4.55
C LEU A 61 13.99 9.99 3.38
N ILE A 62 14.48 10.03 2.13
CA ILE A 62 13.62 10.08 0.94
C ILE A 62 12.88 8.76 0.81
N ALA A 63 13.59 7.63 0.92
CA ALA A 63 13.00 6.31 0.83
C ALA A 63 11.98 6.07 1.96
N VAL A 64 12.34 6.45 3.19
CA VAL A 64 11.48 6.26 4.37
C VAL A 64 10.20 7.08 4.26
N VAL A 65 10.29 8.39 3.96
CA VAL A 65 9.10 9.24 3.85
C VAL A 65 8.18 8.77 2.72
N ALA A 66 8.74 8.47 1.55
CA ALA A 66 7.95 7.97 0.42
C ALA A 66 7.29 6.62 0.73
N GLY A 67 8.01 5.71 1.40
CA GLY A 67 7.45 4.42 1.81
C GLY A 67 6.37 4.55 2.87
N VAL A 68 6.49 5.48 3.83
CA VAL A 68 5.42 5.77 4.80
C VAL A 68 4.17 6.28 4.08
N VAL A 69 4.31 7.24 3.14
CA VAL A 69 3.19 7.74 2.33
C VAL A 69 2.52 6.59 1.57
N GLN A 70 3.32 5.75 0.92
CA GLN A 70 2.83 4.58 0.19
C GLN A 70 2.05 3.64 1.10
N THR A 71 2.58 3.31 2.28
CA THR A 71 1.91 2.43 3.25
C THR A 71 0.61 3.02 3.78
N ILE A 72 0.54 4.33 4.04
CA ILE A 72 -0.71 5.00 4.45
C ILE A 72 -1.78 4.88 3.36
N LEU A 73 -1.41 5.02 2.09
CA LEU A 73 -2.36 4.83 0.98
C LEU A 73 -2.88 3.39 0.90
N TYR A 74 -2.07 2.39 1.28
CA TYR A 74 -2.52 1.01 1.41
C TYR A 74 -3.37 0.75 2.66
N CYS A 75 -3.25 1.54 3.74
CA CYS A 75 -4.02 1.33 4.97
C CYS A 75 -5.54 1.42 4.75
N ASP A 76 -6.00 2.38 3.94
CA ASP A 76 -7.43 2.51 3.61
C ASP A 76 -7.93 1.26 2.85
N PHE A 77 -7.13 0.78 1.91
CA PHE A 77 -7.41 -0.48 1.20
C PHE A 77 -7.42 -1.68 2.14
N PHE A 78 -6.45 -1.81 3.05
CA PHE A 78 -6.40 -2.90 4.03
C PHE A 78 -7.62 -2.90 4.95
N TYR A 79 -8.05 -1.72 5.40
CA TYR A 79 -9.24 -1.57 6.22
C TYR A 79 -10.49 -2.06 5.47
N LEU A 80 -10.69 -1.62 4.24
CA LEU A 80 -11.80 -2.05 3.38
C LEU A 80 -11.75 -3.55 3.06
N TYR A 81 -10.56 -4.08 2.78
CA TYR A 81 -10.34 -5.50 2.53
C TYR A 81 -10.72 -6.36 3.74
N ILE A 82 -10.19 -6.05 4.92
CA ILE A 82 -10.47 -6.80 6.16
C ILE A 82 -11.94 -6.71 6.53
N THR A 83 -12.55 -5.54 6.42
CA THR A 83 -13.95 -5.36 6.84
C THR A 83 -14.95 -6.03 5.90
N LYS A 84 -14.67 -6.15 4.60
CA LYS A 84 -15.63 -6.69 3.62
C LYS A 84 -15.32 -8.13 3.20
N VAL A 85 -14.06 -8.45 2.89
CA VAL A 85 -13.67 -9.80 2.43
C VAL A 85 -13.69 -10.82 3.57
N LEU A 86 -13.07 -10.53 4.72
CA LEU A 86 -13.03 -11.47 5.85
C LEU A 86 -14.41 -11.67 6.52
N LYS A 87 -15.33 -10.71 6.39
CA LYS A 87 -16.71 -10.86 6.89
C LYS A 87 -17.65 -11.56 5.89
N GLY A 88 -17.16 -11.99 4.72
CA GLY A 88 -17.95 -12.67 3.70
C GLY A 88 -19.11 -11.83 3.14
N LYS A 89 -19.06 -10.51 3.31
CA LYS A 89 -20.10 -9.59 2.81
C LYS A 89 -19.65 -9.05 1.46
N LYS A 90 -20.56 -9.02 0.48
CA LYS A 90 -20.30 -8.39 -0.82
C LYS A 90 -19.79 -6.97 -0.61
N ILE A 91 -18.73 -6.61 -1.33
CA ILE A 91 -18.18 -5.26 -1.30
C ILE A 91 -19.24 -4.33 -1.91
N SER A 92 -19.85 -3.48 -1.09
CA SER A 92 -20.65 -2.35 -1.56
C SER A 92 -20.18 -1.12 -0.81
N LEU A 93 -19.64 -0.14 -1.53
CA LEU A 93 -19.32 1.17 -0.98
C LEU A 93 -20.60 2.03 -0.97
N PRO A 94 -20.90 2.76 0.10
CA PRO A 94 -22.03 3.69 0.08
C PRO A 94 -21.76 4.78 -0.97
N ALA A 95 -22.79 5.03 -1.79
CA ALA A 95 -22.80 6.03 -2.86
C ALA A 95 -22.68 7.47 -2.32
#